data_AF-A0A6J3KDQ7-F1
#
_entry.id   AF-A0A6J3KDQ7-F1
#
_cell.length_a   1.000
_cell.length_b   1.000
_cell.length_c   1.000
_cell.angle_alpha   90.00
_cell.angle_beta   90.00
_cell.angle_gamma   90.00
#
_symmetry.space_group_name_H-M   'P 1'
#
loop_
_entity.id
_entity.type
_entity.pdbx_description
1 polymer ?
#
loop_
_entity_poly.entity_id
_entity_poly.type
_entity_poly.pdbx_seq_one_letter_code
_entity_poly.pdbx_strand_id
1 'polypeptide(L)'
;MKTIVLAGLIVTIFGVTFAHELPDFIHVCKKNDPNLADCIKASVNSLKPKLKTGVPEYKIPSLEPLELDELVGTSGGNIKLMLKNVTVHGASNFTLLKLKANLDTLNFVVELDLPHLSIEGNYDVDGRVILLQIRGSGPMTGDFTNCKALVKLQMQVSKRSDGENYLKLTELKTRISVGGGKLNLRNLFGGDPVLGEAVNTAINSNFDSFMKEIKPSIESAISNTFTGITNGILQEFTYEMLFPES
;
A
#
# COMPACT_ATOMS: atom_id res chain seq x y z
N MET A 1 -46.69 -53.37 -13.22
CA MET A 1 -45.49 -52.64 -13.66
C MET A 1 -45.46 -51.32 -12.90
N LYS A 2 -44.41 -51.08 -12.11
CA LYS A 2 -44.29 -49.96 -11.17
C LYS A 2 -43.72 -48.73 -11.89
N THR A 3 -44.44 -47.61 -11.83
CA THR A 3 -43.99 -46.30 -12.31
C THR A 3 -43.13 -45.67 -11.21
N ILE A 4 -41.82 -45.54 -11.44
CA ILE A 4 -40.89 -44.87 -10.52
C ILE A 4 -40.89 -43.39 -10.88
N VAL A 5 -41.44 -42.55 -9.99
CA VAL A 5 -41.33 -41.09 -10.08
C VAL A 5 -40.05 -40.68 -9.36
N LEU A 6 -39.04 -40.25 -10.12
CA LEU A 6 -37.81 -39.66 -9.58
C LEU A 6 -38.08 -38.17 -9.30
N ALA A 7 -38.33 -37.82 -8.03
CA ALA A 7 -38.37 -36.42 -7.61
C ALA A 7 -36.93 -35.93 -7.40
N GLY A 8 -36.40 -35.17 -8.35
CA GLY A 8 -35.11 -34.49 -8.23
C GLY A 8 -35.21 -33.27 -7.32
N LEU A 9 -34.57 -33.33 -6.16
CA LEU A 9 -34.41 -32.19 -5.26
C LEU A 9 -33.25 -31.33 -5.80
N ILE A 10 -33.56 -30.26 -6.52
CA ILE A 10 -32.55 -29.26 -6.91
C ILE A 10 -32.30 -28.38 -5.67
N VAL A 11 -31.24 -28.70 -4.92
CA VAL A 11 -30.74 -27.82 -3.87
C VAL A 11 -29.89 -26.74 -4.55
N THR A 12 -30.49 -25.58 -4.80
CA THR A 12 -29.75 -24.37 -5.14
C THR A 12 -28.98 -23.92 -3.91
N ILE A 13 -27.68 -24.21 -3.86
CA ILE A 13 -26.75 -23.60 -2.90
C ILE A 13 -26.62 -22.13 -3.30
N PHE A 14 -27.47 -21.27 -2.73
CA PHE A 14 -27.15 -19.85 -2.66
C PHE A 14 -25.97 -19.75 -1.69
N GLY A 15 -24.78 -19.49 -2.23
CA GLY A 15 -23.64 -19.06 -1.43
C GLY A 15 -24.01 -17.72 -0.80
N VAL A 16 -24.50 -17.75 0.43
CA VAL A 16 -24.63 -16.55 1.25
C VAL A 16 -23.20 -16.17 1.61
N THR A 17 -22.64 -15.21 0.90
CA THR A 17 -21.44 -14.51 1.36
C THR A 17 -21.86 -13.70 2.57
N PHE A 18 -21.83 -14.32 3.75
CA PHE A 18 -21.97 -13.58 4.99
C PHE A 18 -20.79 -12.62 5.06
N ALA A 19 -21.08 -11.32 5.24
CA ALA A 19 -20.07 -10.36 5.63
C ALA A 19 -19.38 -10.91 6.89
N HIS A 20 -18.04 -10.95 6.89
CA HIS A 20 -17.29 -11.44 8.05
C HIS A 20 -17.67 -10.62 9.28
N GLU A 21 -17.91 -11.27 10.41
CA GLU A 21 -17.98 -10.57 11.70
C GLU A 21 -16.67 -9.79 11.90
N LEU A 22 -16.79 -8.55 12.37
CA LEU A 22 -15.65 -7.67 12.50
C LEU A 22 -14.65 -8.28 13.50
N PRO A 23 -13.40 -8.54 13.09
CA PRO A 23 -12.44 -9.26 13.94
C PRO A 23 -12.17 -8.52 15.24
N ASP A 24 -11.97 -9.26 16.33
CA ASP A 24 -11.69 -8.72 17.67
C ASP A 24 -10.50 -7.75 17.73
N PHE A 25 -9.60 -7.79 16.74
CA PHE A 25 -8.45 -6.91 16.67
C PHE A 25 -8.76 -5.53 16.06
N ILE A 26 -9.91 -5.36 15.40
CA ILE A 26 -10.39 -4.07 14.91
C ILE A 26 -11.19 -3.41 16.02
N HIS A 27 -10.60 -2.44 16.70
CA HIS A 27 -11.33 -1.65 17.68
C HIS A 27 -12.23 -0.64 16.95
N VAL A 28 -13.55 -0.76 17.13
CA VAL A 28 -14.52 0.08 16.45
C VAL A 28 -14.76 1.37 17.22
N CYS A 29 -14.64 2.50 16.52
CA CYS A 29 -14.86 3.82 17.10
C CYS A 29 -16.25 4.32 16.75
N LYS A 30 -17.01 4.72 17.77
CA LYS A 30 -18.36 5.25 17.59
C LYS A 30 -18.31 6.59 16.89
N LYS A 31 -19.18 6.79 15.89
CA LYS A 31 -19.23 8.04 15.11
C LYS A 31 -19.39 9.29 15.98
N ASN A 32 -20.13 9.18 17.08
CA ASN A 32 -20.45 10.30 17.99
C ASN A 32 -19.47 10.42 19.17
N ASP A 33 -18.33 9.73 19.15
CA ASP A 33 -17.34 9.83 20.22
C ASP A 33 -16.69 11.23 20.22
N PRO A 34 -16.76 12.01 21.33
CA PRO A 34 -16.10 13.31 21.42
C PRO A 34 -14.57 13.22 21.24
N ASN A 35 -13.97 12.04 21.45
CA ASN A 35 -12.55 11.75 21.25
C ASN A 35 -12.30 10.79 20.07
N LEU A 36 -13.18 10.80 19.05
CA LEU A 36 -13.11 9.92 17.87
C LEU A 36 -11.69 9.78 17.29
N ALA A 37 -10.94 10.89 17.18
CA ALA A 37 -9.58 10.85 16.65
C ALA A 37 -8.62 10.01 17.49
N ASP A 38 -8.73 10.07 18.83
CA ASP A 38 -7.88 9.29 19.73
C ASP A 38 -8.32 7.82 19.79
N CYS A 39 -9.64 7.55 19.70
CA CYS A 39 -10.13 6.19 19.50
C CYS A 39 -9.56 5.58 18.20
N ILE A 40 -9.63 6.29 17.07
CA ILE A 40 -9.12 5.76 15.79
C ILE A 40 -7.61 5.55 15.88
N LYS A 41 -6.85 6.45 16.52
CA LYS A 41 -5.42 6.21 16.77
C LYS A 41 -5.18 4.96 17.61
N ALA A 42 -5.96 4.74 18.68
CA ALA A 42 -5.85 3.56 19.52
C ALA A 42 -6.16 2.28 18.73
N SER A 43 -7.19 2.32 17.88
CA SER A 43 -7.55 1.24 16.95
C SER A 43 -6.43 0.95 15.95
N VAL A 44 -5.84 1.98 15.32
CA VAL A 44 -4.68 1.80 14.43
C VAL A 44 -3.49 1.20 15.17
N ASN A 45 -3.26 1.61 16.42
CA ASN A 45 -2.19 1.03 17.23
C ASN A 45 -2.47 -0.43 17.63
N SER A 46 -3.73 -0.81 17.88
CA SER A 46 -4.10 -2.21 18.12
C SER A 46 -3.98 -3.07 16.87
N LEU A 47 -4.11 -2.47 15.69
CA LEU A 47 -3.89 -3.13 14.41
C LEU A 47 -2.42 -3.40 14.12
N LYS A 48 -1.48 -2.61 14.65
CA LYS A 48 -0.04 -2.72 14.33
C LYS A 48 0.53 -4.14 14.42
N PRO A 49 0.30 -4.94 15.48
CA PRO A 49 0.80 -6.31 15.54
C PRO A 49 0.24 -7.20 14.41
N LYS A 50 -1.01 -6.98 14.01
CA LYS A 50 -1.65 -7.71 12.91
C LYS A 50 -1.17 -7.24 11.55
N LEU A 51 -0.97 -5.94 11.37
CA LEU A 51 -0.36 -5.38 10.16
C LEU A 51 1.07 -5.88 9.98
N LYS A 52 1.82 -6.07 11.06
CA LYS A 52 3.19 -6.61 11.01
C LYS A 52 3.24 -7.98 10.34
N THR A 53 2.35 -8.90 10.67
CA THR A 53 2.33 -10.27 10.12
C THR A 53 1.38 -10.44 8.94
N GLY A 54 0.50 -9.46 8.71
CA GLY A 54 -0.64 -9.59 7.81
C GLY A 54 -1.77 -10.42 8.41
N VAL A 55 -2.92 -10.37 7.75
CA VAL A 55 -4.08 -11.22 8.02
C VAL A 55 -4.68 -11.65 6.67
N PRO A 56 -4.19 -12.77 6.08
CA PRO A 56 -4.56 -13.19 4.73
C PRO A 56 -6.06 -13.41 4.52
N GLU A 57 -6.77 -13.85 5.56
CA GLU A 57 -8.24 -14.03 5.55
C GLU A 57 -8.97 -12.74 5.14
N TYR A 58 -8.46 -11.57 5.54
CA TYR A 58 -9.03 -10.26 5.21
C TYR A 58 -8.24 -9.53 4.13
N LYS A 59 -7.39 -10.24 3.38
CA LYS A 59 -6.51 -9.69 2.34
C LYS A 59 -5.58 -8.57 2.86
N ILE A 60 -5.27 -8.58 4.15
CA ILE A 60 -4.32 -7.64 4.76
C ILE A 60 -2.92 -8.22 4.55
N PRO A 61 -2.04 -7.58 3.74
CA PRO A 61 -0.68 -8.06 3.53
C PRO A 61 0.18 -7.88 4.78
N SER A 62 1.28 -8.64 4.86
CA SER A 62 2.31 -8.42 5.86
C SER A 62 3.03 -7.10 5.63
N LEU A 63 3.42 -6.41 6.69
CA LEU A 63 4.33 -5.26 6.65
C LEU A 63 5.77 -5.64 7.02
N GLU A 64 6.04 -6.90 7.35
CA GLU A 64 7.37 -7.40 7.67
C GLU A 64 7.61 -8.85 7.21
N PRO A 65 8.26 -9.05 6.05
CA PRO A 65 8.44 -8.04 5.01
C PRO A 65 7.10 -7.66 4.35
N LEU A 66 7.05 -6.47 3.78
CA LEU A 66 6.03 -6.09 2.80
C LEU A 66 6.48 -6.52 1.41
N GLU A 67 5.75 -7.47 0.83
CA GLU A 67 5.99 -7.99 -0.52
C GLU A 67 5.09 -7.27 -1.52
N LEU A 68 5.68 -6.72 -2.58
CA LEU A 68 5.00 -6.01 -3.65
C LEU A 68 5.40 -6.57 -5.01
N ASP A 69 4.43 -7.12 -5.74
CA ASP A 69 4.69 -7.79 -7.02
C ASP A 69 5.23 -6.85 -8.09
N GLU A 70 4.59 -5.68 -8.25
CA GLU A 70 4.95 -4.71 -9.27
C GLU A 70 4.64 -3.27 -8.83
N LEU A 71 5.60 -2.39 -9.08
CA LEU A 71 5.48 -0.94 -8.91
C LEU A 71 5.89 -0.28 -10.23
N VAL A 72 4.93 0.33 -10.91
CA VAL A 72 5.18 1.06 -12.16
C VAL A 72 5.16 2.56 -11.87
N GLY A 73 6.29 3.21 -12.11
CA GLY A 73 6.45 4.65 -11.99
C GLY A 73 6.78 5.27 -13.35
N THR A 74 5.98 6.25 -13.78
CA THR A 74 6.29 7.05 -14.97
C THR A 74 6.47 8.51 -14.57
N SER A 75 7.66 9.07 -14.76
CA SER A 75 7.91 10.50 -14.53
C SER A 75 7.97 11.22 -15.87
N GLY A 76 6.93 12.00 -16.19
CA GLY A 76 7.00 13.13 -17.12
C GLY A 76 7.70 12.94 -18.47
N GLY A 77 7.81 11.71 -18.98
CA GLY A 77 8.44 11.37 -20.26
C GLY A 77 9.96 11.10 -20.26
N ASN A 78 10.69 11.31 -19.16
CA ASN A 78 12.16 11.20 -19.16
C ASN A 78 12.72 9.91 -18.54
N ILE A 79 11.93 9.21 -17.72
CA ILE A 79 12.32 7.95 -17.10
C ILE A 79 11.14 6.99 -17.05
N LYS A 80 11.38 5.76 -17.51
CA LYS A 80 10.51 4.62 -17.30
C LYS A 80 11.13 3.78 -16.20
N LEU A 81 10.43 3.66 -15.08
CA LEU A 81 10.87 2.86 -13.94
C LEU A 81 9.83 1.79 -13.64
N MET A 82 10.29 0.55 -13.57
CA MET A 82 9.49 -0.59 -13.16
C MET A 82 10.27 -1.35 -12.09
N LEU A 83 9.61 -1.60 -10.96
CA LEU A 83 10.14 -2.45 -9.91
C LEU A 83 9.27 -3.71 -9.81
N LYS A 84 9.92 -4.85 -9.60
CA LYS A 84 9.25 -6.16 -9.51
C LYS A 84 9.79 -6.96 -8.34
N ASN A 85 8.91 -7.75 -7.73
CA ASN A 85 9.24 -8.62 -6.60
C ASN A 85 9.99 -7.81 -5.53
N VAL A 86 9.37 -6.72 -5.10
CA VAL A 86 9.96 -5.79 -4.15
C VAL A 86 9.63 -6.25 -2.74
N THR A 87 10.66 -6.52 -1.97
CA THR A 87 10.58 -6.88 -0.55
C THR A 87 11.02 -5.68 0.26
N VAL A 88 10.15 -5.20 1.15
CA VAL A 88 10.41 -4.04 2.01
C VAL A 88 10.44 -4.48 3.47
N HIS A 89 11.57 -4.27 4.14
CA HIS A 89 11.77 -4.48 5.55
C HIS A 89 11.66 -3.18 6.34
N GLY A 90 11.17 -3.27 7.57
CA GLY A 90 11.05 -2.14 8.49
C GLY A 90 9.77 -1.31 8.32
N ALA A 91 8.92 -1.63 7.35
CA ALA A 91 7.63 -0.95 7.17
C ALA A 91 6.71 -1.12 8.39
N SER A 92 6.85 -2.23 9.12
CA SER A 92 6.14 -2.48 10.38
C SER A 92 6.54 -1.56 11.54
N ASN A 93 7.70 -0.90 11.46
CA ASN A 93 8.22 -0.01 12.52
C ASN A 93 7.68 1.42 12.42
N PHE A 94 6.59 1.63 11.67
CA PHE A 94 6.02 2.96 11.49
C PHE A 94 5.50 3.57 12.80
N THR A 95 5.61 4.89 12.92
CA THR A 95 4.94 5.67 13.96
C THR A 95 3.85 6.52 13.33
N LEU A 96 2.62 6.41 13.87
CA LEU A 96 1.51 7.26 13.45
C LEU A 96 1.68 8.64 14.08
N LEU A 97 2.15 9.61 13.29
CA LEU A 97 2.34 10.99 13.75
C LEU A 97 1.01 11.73 13.83
N LYS A 98 0.14 11.49 12.85
CA LYS A 98 -1.14 12.20 12.73
C LYS A 98 -2.17 11.35 12.03
N LEU A 99 -3.40 11.45 12.53
CA LEU A 99 -4.58 10.91 11.87
C LEU A 99 -5.71 11.93 11.98
N LYS A 100 -6.29 12.28 10.83
CA LYS A 100 -7.52 13.05 10.72
C LYS A 100 -8.53 12.21 9.96
N ALA A 101 -9.74 12.08 10.51
CA ALA A 101 -10.86 11.41 9.87
C ALA A 101 -12.04 12.38 9.85
N ASN A 102 -12.61 12.60 8.68
CA ASN A 102 -13.89 13.27 8.52
C ASN A 102 -14.88 12.23 8.00
N LEU A 103 -15.80 11.79 8.86
CA LEU A 103 -16.77 10.75 8.51
C LEU A 103 -17.95 11.27 7.68
N ASP A 104 -18.17 12.59 7.63
CA ASP A 104 -19.22 13.20 6.79
C ASP A 104 -18.79 13.26 5.33
N THR A 105 -17.51 13.54 5.09
CA THR A 105 -16.93 13.59 3.74
C THR A 105 -16.14 12.34 3.37
N LEU A 106 -16.01 11.38 4.29
CA LEU A 106 -15.19 10.16 4.16
C LEU A 106 -13.76 10.46 3.68
N ASN A 107 -13.18 11.51 4.25
CA ASN A 107 -11.84 11.97 3.96
C ASN A 107 -10.91 11.66 5.13
N PHE A 108 -9.78 11.01 4.83
CA PHE A 108 -8.80 10.61 5.83
C PHE A 108 -7.42 11.12 5.45
N VAL A 109 -6.69 11.62 6.44
CA VAL A 109 -5.31 12.06 6.30
C VAL A 109 -4.46 11.39 7.37
N VAL A 110 -3.46 10.65 6.93
CA VAL A 110 -2.56 9.88 7.79
C VAL A 110 -1.14 10.36 7.55
N GLU A 111 -0.42 10.64 8.63
CA GLU A 111 1.01 10.98 8.60
C GLU A 111 1.79 9.92 9.36
N LEU A 112 2.76 9.33 8.69
CA LEU A 112 3.58 8.24 9.18
C LEU A 112 5.06 8.66 9.20
N ASP A 113 5.75 8.26 10.27
CA ASP A 113 7.20 8.24 10.36
C ASP A 113 7.71 6.81 10.21
N LEU A 114 8.72 6.63 9.37
CA LEU A 114 9.33 5.35 9.03
C LEU A 114 10.84 5.51 9.23
N PRO A 115 11.39 5.09 10.38
CA PRO A 115 12.77 5.44 10.75
C PRO A 115 13.80 4.81 9.82
N HIS A 116 13.54 3.59 9.36
CA HIS A 116 14.40 2.84 8.46
C HIS A 116 13.59 1.91 7.56
N LEU A 117 13.91 1.89 6.28
CA LEU A 117 13.40 0.93 5.31
C LEU A 117 14.58 0.29 4.58
N SER A 118 14.62 -1.04 4.54
CA SER A 118 15.52 -1.77 3.64
C SER A 118 14.67 -2.38 2.54
N ILE A 119 15.09 -2.19 1.29
CA ILE A 119 14.34 -2.58 0.11
C ILE A 119 15.24 -3.43 -0.77
N GLU A 120 14.74 -4.57 -1.19
CA GLU A 120 15.37 -5.38 -2.22
C GLU A 120 14.33 -5.76 -3.29
N GLY A 121 14.81 -6.06 -4.49
CA GLY A 121 13.93 -6.47 -5.58
C GLY A 121 14.61 -6.34 -6.93
N ASN A 122 13.81 -6.34 -7.99
CA ASN A 122 14.31 -6.17 -9.36
C ASN A 122 13.85 -4.83 -9.92
N TYR A 123 14.75 -4.15 -10.61
CA TYR A 123 14.44 -2.93 -11.35
C TYR A 123 14.57 -3.17 -12.86
N ASP A 124 13.80 -2.40 -13.62
CA ASP A 124 13.99 -2.15 -15.04
C ASP A 124 13.84 -0.64 -15.23
N VAL A 125 14.92 0.00 -15.67
CA VAL A 125 14.99 1.44 -15.86
C VAL A 125 15.58 1.77 -17.22
N ASP A 126 14.92 2.70 -17.89
CA ASP A 126 15.46 3.36 -19.07
C ASP A 126 15.05 4.83 -19.03
N GLY A 127 16.04 5.70 -18.97
CA GLY A 127 15.80 7.13 -19.00
C GLY A 127 16.97 7.97 -18.57
N ARG A 128 16.65 9.24 -18.33
CA ARG A 128 17.58 10.24 -17.83
C ARG A 128 17.04 10.85 -16.55
N VAL A 129 17.88 10.89 -15.52
CA VAL A 129 17.61 11.59 -14.25
C VAL A 129 18.66 12.68 -14.10
N ILE A 130 18.23 13.94 -13.99
CA ILE A 130 19.08 15.13 -14.02
C ILE A 130 19.86 15.20 -15.35
N LEU A 131 21.09 14.70 -15.36
CA LEU A 131 21.98 14.58 -16.53
C LEU A 131 22.51 13.15 -16.71
N LEU A 132 22.16 12.24 -15.81
CA LEU A 132 22.62 10.86 -15.80
C LEU A 132 21.71 10.02 -16.67
N GLN A 133 22.26 9.42 -17.72
CA GLN A 133 21.58 8.31 -18.38
C GLN A 133 21.61 7.12 -17.43
N ILE A 134 20.44 6.53 -17.16
CA ILE A 134 20.32 5.33 -16.34
C ILE A 134 19.59 4.30 -17.20
N ARG A 135 20.30 3.23 -17.54
CA ARG A 135 19.77 2.13 -18.32
C ARG A 135 20.25 0.82 -17.73
N GLY A 136 19.33 -0.08 -17.42
CA GLY A 136 19.66 -1.38 -16.88
C GLY A 136 18.44 -2.11 -16.37
N SER A 137 18.60 -3.41 -16.20
CA SER A 137 17.61 -4.24 -15.51
C SER A 137 18.34 -5.28 -14.69
N GLY A 138 17.88 -5.51 -13.47
CA GLY A 138 18.53 -6.47 -12.59
C GLY A 138 18.18 -6.26 -11.13
N PRO A 139 18.93 -6.90 -10.21
CA PRO A 139 18.72 -6.74 -8.78
C PRO A 139 19.05 -5.32 -8.31
N MET A 140 18.23 -4.80 -7.41
CA MET A 140 18.48 -3.59 -6.65
C MET A 140 18.44 -3.86 -5.15
N THR A 141 19.19 -3.07 -4.41
CA THR A 141 19.07 -2.94 -2.95
C THR A 141 19.08 -1.47 -2.59
N GLY A 142 18.29 -1.09 -1.59
CA GLY A 142 18.27 0.28 -1.08
C GLY A 142 18.01 0.33 0.42
N ASP A 143 18.75 1.18 1.12
CA ASP A 143 18.54 1.46 2.53
C ASP A 143 18.19 2.93 2.68
N PHE A 144 17.06 3.21 3.33
CA PHE A 144 16.48 4.55 3.45
C PHE A 144 16.18 4.86 4.90
N THR A 145 16.53 6.07 5.33
CA THR A 145 16.39 6.54 6.71
C THR A 145 15.55 7.80 6.81
N ASN A 146 14.95 8.00 7.97
CA ASN A 146 14.14 9.18 8.28
C ASN A 146 13.06 9.42 7.21
N CYS A 147 12.36 8.35 6.84
CA CYS A 147 11.30 8.41 5.84
C CYS A 147 10.01 8.92 6.49
N LYS A 148 9.24 9.72 5.76
CA LYS A 148 7.90 10.16 6.16
C LYS A 148 6.92 9.97 5.02
N ALA A 149 5.69 9.62 5.35
CA ALA A 149 4.61 9.52 4.38
C ALA A 149 3.37 10.30 4.86
N LEU A 150 2.84 11.14 3.98
CA LEU A 150 1.53 11.77 4.13
C LEU A 150 0.59 11.13 3.12
N VAL A 151 -0.36 10.35 3.62
CA VAL A 151 -1.35 9.63 2.83
C VAL A 151 -2.70 10.31 2.98
N LYS A 152 -3.32 10.65 1.86
CA LYS A 152 -4.69 11.16 1.79
C LYS A 152 -5.56 10.11 1.13
N LEU A 153 -6.67 9.77 1.78
CA LEU A 153 -7.66 8.83 1.28
C LEU A 153 -9.00 9.55 1.13
N GLN A 154 -9.63 9.37 -0.02
CA GLN A 154 -11.01 9.76 -0.27
C GLN A 154 -11.81 8.49 -0.56
N MET A 155 -12.90 8.32 0.19
CA MET A 155 -13.79 7.18 0.02
C MET A 155 -15.20 7.65 -0.30
N GLN A 156 -16.04 6.70 -0.70
CA GLN A 156 -17.47 6.87 -0.83
C GLN A 156 -18.19 5.60 -0.37
N VAL A 157 -19.42 5.74 0.09
CA VAL A 157 -20.31 4.60 0.27
C VAL A 157 -20.80 4.12 -1.09
N SER A 158 -20.72 2.82 -1.32
CA SER A 158 -21.25 2.16 -2.51
C SER A 158 -22.12 0.99 -2.06
N LYS A 159 -23.37 0.99 -2.49
CA LYS A 159 -24.27 -0.14 -2.29
C LYS A 159 -23.87 -1.29 -3.22
N ARG A 160 -23.83 -2.52 -2.72
CA ARG A 160 -23.51 -3.72 -3.50
C ARG A 160 -24.77 -4.50 -3.89
N SER A 161 -24.57 -5.54 -4.69
CA SER A 161 -25.64 -6.43 -5.18
C SER A 161 -26.33 -7.24 -4.07
N ASP A 162 -25.66 -7.44 -2.94
CA ASP A 162 -26.21 -8.03 -1.71
C ASP A 162 -27.16 -7.07 -0.97
N GLY A 163 -27.19 -5.79 -1.35
CA GLY A 163 -28.02 -4.77 -0.71
C GLY A 163 -27.35 -4.06 0.47
N GLU A 164 -26.10 -4.40 0.80
CA GLU A 164 -25.34 -3.81 1.90
C GLU A 164 -24.48 -2.64 1.42
N ASN A 165 -24.13 -1.75 2.36
CA ASN A 165 -23.27 -0.61 2.10
C ASN A 165 -21.81 -0.97 2.34
N TYR A 166 -20.94 -0.62 1.40
CA TYR A 166 -19.50 -0.82 1.52
C TYR A 166 -18.75 0.49 1.27
N LEU A 167 -17.57 0.61 1.85
CA LEU A 167 -16.65 1.67 1.46
C LEU A 167 -15.93 1.30 0.17
N LYS A 168 -15.80 2.29 -0.71
CA LYS A 168 -14.95 2.22 -1.89
C LYS A 168 -13.97 3.37 -1.85
N LEU A 169 -12.69 3.06 -1.95
CA LEU A 169 -11.64 4.06 -2.10
C LEU A 169 -11.71 4.63 -3.53
N THR A 170 -11.93 5.94 -3.63
CA THR A 170 -12.00 6.65 -4.93
C THR A 170 -10.69 7.33 -5.26
N GLU A 171 -9.94 7.77 -4.26
CA GLU A 171 -8.62 8.36 -4.44
C GLU A 171 -7.71 8.04 -3.25
N LEU A 172 -6.47 7.63 -3.53
CA LEU A 172 -5.40 7.60 -2.57
C LEU A 172 -4.22 8.36 -3.15
N LYS A 173 -3.72 9.36 -2.40
CA LYS A 173 -2.55 10.15 -2.77
C LYS A 173 -1.52 10.09 -1.66
N THR A 174 -0.32 9.67 -2.02
CA THR A 174 0.82 9.63 -1.11
C THR A 174 1.80 10.75 -1.44
N ARG A 175 2.30 11.43 -0.40
CA ARG A 175 3.49 12.27 -0.47
C ARG A 175 4.56 11.72 0.45
N ILE A 176 5.79 11.60 -0.02
CA ILE A 176 6.88 11.04 0.77
C ILE A 176 7.97 12.06 1.07
N SER A 177 8.76 11.83 2.10
CA SER A 177 10.04 12.50 2.34
C SER A 177 11.04 11.43 2.75
N VAL A 178 12.28 11.54 2.29
CA VAL A 178 13.37 10.62 2.65
C VAL A 178 14.52 11.48 3.13
N GLY A 179 15.00 11.25 4.35
CA GLY A 179 16.06 12.07 4.92
C GLY A 179 17.46 11.66 4.44
N GLY A 180 17.67 10.39 4.13
CA GLY A 180 18.91 9.90 3.54
C GLY A 180 18.77 8.46 3.09
N GLY A 181 19.66 8.02 2.22
CA GLY A 181 19.67 6.64 1.79
C GLY A 181 20.84 6.27 0.91
N LYS A 182 20.93 4.98 0.63
CA LYS A 182 21.89 4.38 -0.29
C LYS A 182 21.14 3.47 -1.24
N LEU A 183 21.43 3.60 -2.53
CA LEU A 183 20.87 2.76 -3.58
C LEU A 183 21.99 2.03 -4.32
N ASN A 184 21.77 0.77 -4.63
CA ASN A 184 22.69 -0.02 -5.43
C ASN A 184 21.90 -0.74 -6.53
N LEU A 185 22.24 -0.43 -7.78
CA LEU A 185 21.66 -1.02 -8.98
C LEU A 185 22.69 -1.92 -9.65
N ARG A 186 22.42 -3.23 -9.72
CA ARG A 186 23.29 -4.19 -10.42
C ARG A 186 22.90 -4.28 -11.90
N ASN A 187 23.83 -4.70 -12.75
CA ASN A 187 23.60 -4.90 -14.19
C ASN A 187 23.16 -3.63 -14.95
N LEU A 188 23.64 -2.46 -14.51
CA LEU A 188 23.55 -1.24 -15.31
C LEU A 188 24.36 -1.39 -16.60
N PHE A 189 23.86 -0.81 -17.70
CA PHE A 189 24.49 -0.83 -19.03
C PHE A 189 24.89 -2.22 -19.53
N GLY A 190 24.09 -3.26 -19.21
CA GLY A 190 24.39 -4.63 -19.59
C GLY A 190 25.56 -5.25 -18.81
N GLY A 191 25.85 -4.72 -17.62
CA GLY A 191 26.87 -5.27 -16.72
C GLY A 191 28.24 -4.61 -16.84
N ASP A 192 28.35 -3.45 -17.50
CA ASP A 192 29.60 -2.68 -17.53
C ASP A 192 29.96 -2.22 -16.10
N PRO A 193 31.07 -2.71 -15.52
CA PRO A 193 31.39 -2.43 -14.13
C PRO A 193 31.79 -0.97 -13.91
N VAL A 194 32.45 -0.33 -14.89
CA VAL A 194 32.93 1.05 -14.76
C VAL A 194 31.75 2.01 -14.82
N LEU A 195 30.87 1.87 -15.81
CA LEU A 195 29.68 2.71 -15.93
C LEU A 195 28.70 2.46 -14.79
N GLY A 196 28.52 1.19 -14.40
CA GLY A 196 27.64 0.83 -13.28
C GLY A 196 28.11 1.43 -11.96
N GLU A 197 29.41 1.36 -11.64
CA GLU A 197 29.97 1.95 -10.43
C GLU A 197 29.91 3.49 -10.47
N ALA A 198 30.22 4.10 -11.63
CA ALA A 198 30.13 5.54 -11.81
C ALA A 198 28.70 6.06 -11.59
N VAL A 199 27.69 5.38 -12.13
CA VAL A 199 26.28 5.78 -11.93
C VAL A 199 25.82 5.55 -10.49
N ASN A 200 26.15 4.41 -9.87
CA ASN A 200 25.83 4.19 -8.46
C ASN A 200 26.49 5.25 -7.56
N THR A 201 27.75 5.59 -7.83
CA THR A 201 28.47 6.66 -7.10
C THR A 201 27.77 8.00 -7.30
N ALA A 202 27.45 8.36 -8.54
CA ALA A 202 26.78 9.61 -8.85
C ALA A 202 25.40 9.73 -8.19
N ILE A 203 24.60 8.66 -8.17
CA ILE A 203 23.31 8.60 -7.47
C ILE A 203 23.50 8.84 -5.97
N ASN A 204 24.39 8.08 -5.33
CA ASN A 204 24.57 8.14 -3.88
C ASN A 204 25.21 9.46 -3.41
N SER A 205 26.14 10.03 -4.18
CA SER A 205 26.73 11.34 -3.89
C SER A 205 25.76 12.50 -4.10
N ASN A 206 24.69 12.31 -4.88
CA ASN A 206 23.67 13.32 -5.17
C ASN A 206 22.26 12.85 -4.78
N PHE A 207 22.18 12.05 -3.71
CA PHE A 207 20.98 11.29 -3.34
C PHE A 207 19.73 12.19 -3.24
N ASP A 208 19.82 13.33 -2.57
CA ASP A 208 18.67 14.24 -2.40
C ASP A 208 18.13 14.77 -3.73
N SER A 209 19.03 15.12 -4.65
CA SER A 209 18.65 15.64 -5.98
C SER A 209 18.04 14.51 -6.82
N PHE A 210 18.64 13.32 -6.77
CA PHE A 210 18.11 12.13 -7.43
C PHE A 210 16.71 11.78 -6.91
N MET A 211 16.54 11.70 -5.59
CA MET A 211 15.27 11.41 -4.95
C MET A 211 14.21 12.45 -5.29
N LYS A 212 14.56 13.74 -5.31
CA LYS A 212 13.61 14.81 -5.67
C LYS A 212 13.01 14.63 -7.06
N GLU A 213 13.79 14.13 -8.02
CA GLU A 213 13.33 13.92 -9.40
C GLU A 213 12.48 12.66 -9.57
N ILE A 214 12.87 11.55 -8.93
CA ILE A 214 12.13 10.28 -9.06
C ILE A 214 10.93 10.17 -8.11
N LYS A 215 10.89 10.98 -7.06
CA LYS A 215 9.85 10.97 -6.02
C LYS A 215 8.42 10.95 -6.58
N PRO A 216 8.02 11.75 -7.58
CA PRO A 216 6.67 11.67 -8.14
C PRO A 216 6.31 10.30 -8.69
N SER A 217 7.27 9.58 -9.30
CA SER A 217 7.04 8.22 -9.79
C SER A 217 6.86 7.22 -8.67
N ILE A 218 7.67 7.32 -7.61
CA ILE A 218 7.55 6.48 -6.41
C ILE A 218 6.21 6.74 -5.72
N GLU A 219 5.84 8.02 -5.53
CA GLU A 219 4.56 8.42 -4.93
C GLU A 219 3.37 7.87 -5.71
N SER A 220 3.42 7.93 -7.05
CA SER A 220 2.39 7.36 -7.92
C SER A 220 2.32 5.83 -7.79
N ALA A 221 3.47 5.15 -7.80
CA ALA A 221 3.51 3.70 -7.69
C ALA A 221 2.96 3.22 -6.34
N ILE A 222 3.40 3.83 -5.23
CA ILE A 222 2.86 3.58 -3.89
C ILE A 222 1.35 3.84 -3.88
N SER A 223 0.90 4.97 -4.44
CA SER A 223 -0.52 5.32 -4.43
C SER A 223 -1.38 4.27 -5.14
N ASN A 224 -0.93 3.79 -6.31
CA ASN A 224 -1.63 2.78 -7.09
C ASN A 224 -1.68 1.43 -6.36
N THR A 225 -0.54 0.97 -5.85
CA THR A 225 -0.44 -0.32 -5.15
C THR A 225 -1.29 -0.33 -3.89
N PHE A 226 -1.20 0.70 -3.05
CA PHE A 226 -2.03 0.78 -1.84
C PHE A 226 -3.51 1.04 -2.14
N THR A 227 -3.86 1.64 -3.29
CA THR A 227 -5.27 1.70 -3.73
C THR A 227 -5.86 0.31 -3.91
N GLY A 228 -5.12 -0.59 -4.56
CA GLY A 228 -5.54 -1.99 -4.77
C GLY A 228 -5.69 -2.73 -3.44
N ILE A 229 -4.67 -2.64 -2.58
CA ILE A 229 -4.67 -3.28 -1.25
C ILE A 229 -5.84 -2.76 -0.40
N THR A 230 -5.98 -1.43 -0.27
CA THR A 230 -7.05 -0.83 0.54
C THR A 230 -8.42 -1.22 0.01
N ASN A 231 -8.65 -1.16 -1.31
CA ASN A 231 -9.92 -1.60 -1.86
C ASN A 231 -10.18 -3.08 -1.57
N GLY A 232 -9.17 -3.95 -1.68
CA GLY A 232 -9.28 -5.38 -1.36
C GLY A 232 -9.75 -5.62 0.08
N ILE A 233 -9.17 -4.91 1.05
CA ILE A 233 -9.52 -5.00 2.48
C ILE A 233 -10.93 -4.46 2.72
N LEU A 234 -11.27 -3.29 2.17
CA LEU A 234 -12.58 -2.65 2.35
C LEU A 234 -13.73 -3.50 1.79
N GLN A 235 -13.46 -4.51 0.95
CA GLN A 235 -14.51 -5.40 0.46
C GLN A 235 -14.99 -6.42 1.47
N GLU A 236 -14.23 -6.67 2.52
CA GLU A 236 -14.51 -7.69 3.52
C GLU A 236 -15.42 -7.19 4.65
N PHE A 237 -15.62 -5.87 4.76
CA PHE A 237 -16.37 -5.23 5.86
C PHE A 237 -17.44 -4.27 5.33
N THR A 238 -18.66 -4.33 5.86
CA THR A 238 -19.70 -3.34 5.54
C THR A 238 -19.39 -2.00 6.20
N TYR A 239 -19.98 -0.93 5.67
CA TYR A 239 -19.84 0.41 6.22
C TYR A 239 -20.33 0.47 7.68
N GLU A 240 -21.45 -0.18 7.97
CA GLU A 240 -22.09 -0.24 9.28
C GLU A 240 -21.22 -1.00 10.31
N MET A 241 -20.48 -2.03 9.88
CA MET A 241 -19.51 -2.71 10.75
C MET A 241 -18.35 -1.78 11.14
N LEU A 242 -17.83 -1.02 10.18
CA LEU A 242 -16.69 -0.12 10.42
C LEU A 242 -17.08 1.14 11.19
N PHE A 243 -18.31 1.63 11.00
CA PHE A 243 -18.82 2.88 11.58
C PHE A 243 -20.26 2.71 12.13
N PRO A 244 -20.45 1.94 13.21
CA PRO A 244 -21.76 1.76 13.81
C PRO A 244 -22.28 3.06 14.44
N GLU A 245 -23.59 3.25 14.37
CA GLU A 245 -24.26 4.44 14.91
C GLU A 245 -24.32 4.47 16.45
N SER A 246 -24.20 3.30 17.12
CA SER A 246 -24.27 3.14 18.58
C SER A 246 -23.46 1.96 19.10
#